data_AF-A0A915LQE5-F1
#
_entry.id   AF-A0A915LQE5-F1
#
_cell.length_a   1.000
_cell.length_b   1.000
_cell.length_c   1.000
_cell.angle_alpha   90.00
_cell.angle_beta   90.00
_cell.angle_gamma   90.00
#
_symmetry.space_group_name_H-M   'P 1'
#
loop_
_entity.id
_entity.type
_entity.pdbx_description
1 polymer ?
#
loop_
_entity_poly.entity_id
_entity_poly.type
_entity_poly.pdbx_seq_one_letter_code
_entity_poly.pdbx_strand_id
1 'polypeptide(L)'
;MTLEEKPKNDFIKNEKIDLKSSKSNSKDNFQEVCGIHNVGNTCFMNSALQSLANVSALTNYFLNNEHTTEINEQNPLGTQGRLVKAYATFLQSLRSGQAQAINPLPLKFVIGQFAPRFNGYAQHDSQELTAFLLDGMHEDLNRITETTKNNKEEDSNVCNEPKTASEAWRLYKQRNNSIIVDLFHGQMKSTLSCNVCKNVSIKYDPFCFLSVPIPSNEQEAMFSSQNESTQLNNEENGFGKESLSLPIIDAQSCSNAVSSMQSSSSNLIDYSYGFLS
;
A
#
# COMPACT_ATOMS: atom_id res chain seq x y z
N MET A 1 10.84 -49.64 -77.70
CA MET A 1 11.14 -48.63 -76.67
C MET A 1 11.86 -49.35 -75.54
N THR A 2 13.18 -49.58 -75.66
CA THR A 2 14.28 -48.73 -75.10
C THR A 2 14.17 -48.56 -73.59
N LEU A 3 15.19 -48.73 -72.75
CA LEU A 3 16.52 -49.36 -72.71
C LEU A 3 16.85 -49.34 -71.19
N GLU A 4 17.68 -50.27 -70.72
CA GLU A 4 18.21 -50.32 -69.35
C GLU A 4 19.05 -49.07 -69.02
N GLU A 5 19.16 -48.70 -67.73
CA GLU A 5 20.41 -48.37 -67.02
C GLU A 5 20.17 -47.84 -65.59
N LYS A 6 20.83 -48.46 -64.60
CA LYS A 6 21.29 -47.82 -63.34
C LYS A 6 22.67 -47.15 -63.62
N PRO A 7 23.40 -46.50 -62.68
CA PRO A 7 23.13 -45.75 -61.45
C PRO A 7 23.82 -44.36 -61.49
N LYS A 8 23.90 -43.59 -60.38
CA LYS A 8 25.17 -43.00 -59.88
C LYS A 8 25.02 -42.30 -58.53
N ASN A 9 25.99 -42.61 -57.69
CA ASN A 9 26.25 -42.12 -56.36
C ASN A 9 27.36 -41.07 -56.50
N ASP A 10 27.06 -39.79 -56.31
CA ASP A 10 28.07 -38.74 -56.32
C ASP A 10 28.36 -38.26 -54.90
N PHE A 11 29.59 -38.56 -54.50
CA PHE A 11 30.28 -38.13 -53.30
C PHE A 11 30.66 -36.63 -53.40
N ILE A 12 30.42 -35.90 -52.29
CA ILE A 12 31.17 -34.76 -51.73
C ILE A 12 31.16 -33.42 -52.51
N LYS A 13 30.64 -32.37 -51.85
CA LYS A 13 31.46 -31.23 -51.38
C LYS A 13 30.76 -30.44 -50.28
N ASN A 14 31.48 -30.28 -49.16
CA ASN A 14 31.17 -29.44 -48.03
C ASN A 14 31.06 -27.97 -48.46
N GLU A 15 29.88 -27.39 -48.37
CA GLU A 15 29.73 -25.94 -48.26
C GLU A 15 29.30 -25.61 -46.83
N LYS A 16 30.18 -24.89 -46.12
CA LYS A 16 29.89 -24.27 -44.83
C LYS A 16 28.77 -23.27 -45.03
N ILE A 17 27.57 -23.61 -44.56
CA ILE A 17 26.52 -22.62 -44.35
C ILE A 17 26.71 -22.09 -42.93
N ASP A 18 27.20 -20.86 -42.84
CA ASP A 18 27.24 -20.09 -41.59
C ASP A 18 25.83 -19.97 -41.01
N LEU A 19 25.52 -20.80 -40.00
CA LEU A 19 24.36 -20.57 -39.14
C LEU A 19 24.63 -19.35 -38.26
N LYS A 20 24.33 -18.17 -38.81
CA LYS A 20 24.06 -16.98 -38.01
C LYS A 20 22.86 -17.27 -37.10
N SER A 21 23.16 -17.31 -35.80
CA SER A 21 22.27 -17.27 -34.64
C SER A 21 20.86 -16.76 -34.96
N SER A 22 19.92 -17.69 -35.13
CA SER A 22 18.50 -17.42 -34.92
C SER A 22 18.16 -17.95 -33.53
N LYS A 23 18.51 -17.18 -32.49
CA LYS A 23 17.96 -17.40 -31.15
C LYS A 23 16.48 -17.02 -31.21
N SER A 24 15.64 -18.04 -31.26
CA SER A 24 14.19 -17.96 -31.09
C SER A 24 13.87 -17.22 -29.79
N ASN A 25 13.18 -16.09 -29.92
CA ASN A 25 12.55 -15.35 -28.82
C ASN A 25 11.47 -16.24 -28.17
N SER A 26 11.84 -16.96 -27.12
CA SER A 26 10.92 -17.27 -26.04
C SER A 26 11.14 -16.21 -24.95
N LYS A 27 10.62 -15.00 -25.17
CA LYS A 27 10.48 -14.02 -24.10
C LYS A 27 9.41 -14.56 -23.16
N ASP A 28 9.82 -15.29 -22.13
CA ASP A 28 9.06 -15.27 -20.89
C ASP A 28 8.82 -13.79 -20.56
N ASN A 29 7.56 -13.46 -20.33
CA ASN A 29 7.08 -12.11 -20.07
C ASN A 29 7.50 -11.67 -18.65
N PHE A 30 8.78 -11.81 -18.30
CA PHE A 30 9.36 -11.23 -17.10
C PHE A 30 9.28 -9.71 -17.29
N GLN A 31 8.26 -9.12 -16.69
CA GLN A 31 8.22 -7.69 -16.46
C GLN A 31 9.52 -7.33 -15.73
N GLU A 32 10.42 -6.64 -16.44
CA GLU A 32 11.75 -6.36 -15.92
C GLU A 32 11.62 -5.60 -14.59
N VAL A 33 12.26 -6.13 -13.55
CA VAL A 33 12.27 -5.54 -12.21
C VAL A 33 13.08 -4.25 -12.28
N CYS A 34 12.45 -3.11 -11.96
CA CYS A 34 13.09 -1.80 -11.97
C CYS A 34 13.26 -1.27 -10.54
N GLY A 35 14.47 -0.86 -10.19
CA GLY A 35 14.81 -0.21 -8.94
C GLY A 35 14.45 1.28 -8.90
N ILE A 36 14.56 1.89 -7.73
CA ILE A 36 14.41 3.34 -7.55
C ILE A 36 15.68 3.85 -6.87
N HIS A 37 16.32 4.86 -7.46
CA HIS A 37 17.52 5.46 -6.86
C HIS A 37 17.19 6.14 -5.53
N ASN A 38 18.03 5.94 -4.52
CA ASN A 38 17.94 6.69 -3.27
C ASN A 38 18.55 8.08 -3.46
N VAL A 39 17.75 9.12 -3.26
CA VAL A 39 18.12 10.54 -3.44
C VAL A 39 18.24 11.26 -2.09
N GLY A 40 18.94 10.61 -1.15
CA GLY A 40 19.25 11.13 0.19
C GLY A 40 18.23 10.73 1.26
N ASN A 41 18.50 9.66 2.00
CA ASN A 41 17.62 9.10 3.04
C ASN A 41 16.17 8.85 2.59
N THR A 42 15.97 8.57 1.30
CA THR A 42 14.65 8.33 0.68
C THR A 42 14.28 6.84 0.55
N CYS A 43 14.96 5.95 1.29
CA CYS A 43 14.64 4.52 1.25
C CYS A 43 13.21 4.22 1.71
N PHE A 44 12.68 4.97 2.69
CA PHE A 44 11.27 4.88 3.10
C PHE A 44 10.33 5.15 1.92
N MET A 45 10.63 6.15 1.09
CA MET A 45 9.87 6.49 -0.10
C MET A 45 9.96 5.40 -1.16
N ASN A 46 11.17 4.90 -1.41
CA ASN A 46 11.37 3.83 -2.38
C ASN A 46 10.58 2.57 -1.98
N SER A 47 10.55 2.21 -0.69
CA SER A 47 9.80 1.05 -0.18
C SER A 47 8.28 1.21 -0.31
N ALA A 48 7.75 2.41 -0.02
CA ALA A 48 6.32 2.71 -0.19
C ALA A 48 5.91 2.68 -1.67
N LEU A 49 6.70 3.33 -2.54
CA LEU A 49 6.44 3.39 -3.97
C LEU A 49 6.51 2.02 -4.64
N GLN A 50 7.50 1.20 -4.30
CA GLN A 50 7.58 -0.17 -4.81
C GLN A 50 6.38 -1.01 -4.34
N SER A 51 5.96 -0.88 -3.09
CA SER A 51 4.78 -1.59 -2.58
C SER A 51 3.51 -1.23 -3.37
N LEU A 52 3.25 0.07 -3.55
CA LEU A 52 2.09 0.55 -4.31
C LEU A 52 2.16 0.17 -5.80
N ALA A 53 3.35 0.28 -6.42
CA ALA A 53 3.57 -0.07 -7.82
C ALA A 53 3.41 -1.56 -8.13
N ASN A 54 3.39 -2.43 -7.10
CA ASN A 54 3.15 -3.87 -7.26
C ASN A 54 1.70 -4.26 -6.95
N VAL A 55 0.83 -3.32 -6.58
CA VAL A 55 -0.62 -3.57 -6.54
C VAL A 55 -1.14 -3.60 -7.97
N SER A 56 -1.39 -4.80 -8.51
CA SER A 56 -1.69 -5.00 -9.94
C SER A 56 -2.91 -4.21 -10.40
N ALA A 57 -4.00 -4.19 -9.62
CA ALA A 57 -5.20 -3.46 -9.99
C ALA A 57 -4.96 -1.94 -10.10
N LEU A 58 -4.27 -1.36 -9.11
CA LEU A 58 -3.89 0.06 -9.13
C LEU A 58 -2.94 0.37 -10.30
N THR A 59 -1.96 -0.51 -10.52
CA THR A 59 -0.96 -0.35 -11.57
C THR A 59 -1.58 -0.37 -12.95
N ASN A 60 -2.45 -1.34 -13.22
CA ASN A 60 -3.15 -1.45 -14.50
C ASN A 60 -4.03 -0.23 -14.78
N TYR A 61 -4.75 0.26 -13.76
CA TYR A 61 -5.55 1.49 -13.86
C TYR A 61 -4.71 2.70 -14.34
N PHE A 62 -3.50 2.87 -13.78
CA PHE A 62 -2.60 3.93 -14.22
C PHE A 62 -2.00 3.69 -15.60
N LEU A 63 -1.54 2.48 -15.91
CA LEU A 63 -0.93 2.13 -17.20
C LEU A 63 -1.93 2.20 -18.37
N ASN A 64 -3.21 1.91 -18.12
CA ASN A 64 -4.30 2.05 -19.08
C ASN A 64 -4.77 3.51 -19.25
N ASN A 65 -4.18 4.46 -18.52
CA ASN A 65 -4.56 5.87 -18.50
C ASN A 65 -6.00 6.16 -18.02
N GLU A 66 -6.62 5.23 -17.28
CA GLU A 66 -8.00 5.38 -16.77
C GLU A 66 -8.13 6.57 -15.80
N HIS A 67 -7.05 6.88 -15.07
CA HIS A 67 -6.96 8.05 -14.19
C HIS A 67 -7.21 9.38 -14.90
N THR A 68 -6.89 9.50 -16.19
CA THR A 68 -6.92 10.81 -16.89
C THR A 68 -8.32 11.43 -16.96
N THR A 69 -9.36 10.60 -17.05
CA THR A 69 -10.76 11.05 -17.08
C THR A 69 -11.37 11.25 -15.69
N GLU A 70 -10.71 10.76 -14.64
CA GLU A 70 -11.20 10.79 -13.26
C GLU A 70 -10.53 11.85 -12.38
N ILE A 71 -9.49 12.54 -12.88
CA ILE A 71 -8.81 13.61 -12.13
C ILE A 71 -9.79 14.75 -11.81
N ASN A 72 -9.97 15.01 -10.53
CA ASN A 72 -10.76 16.08 -9.99
C ASN A 72 -9.86 17.27 -9.60
N GLU A 73 -9.61 18.16 -10.55
CA GLU A 73 -8.76 19.34 -10.32
C GLU A 73 -9.39 20.39 -9.38
N GLN A 74 -10.69 20.28 -9.13
CA GLN A 74 -11.48 21.26 -8.36
C GLN A 74 -11.68 20.84 -6.90
N ASN A 75 -11.27 19.62 -6.52
CA ASN A 75 -11.42 19.15 -5.15
C ASN A 75 -10.51 19.98 -4.21
N PRO A 76 -11.06 20.74 -3.24
CA PRO A 76 -10.26 21.56 -2.34
C PRO A 76 -9.37 20.74 -1.40
N LEU A 77 -9.66 19.45 -1.20
CA LEU A 77 -8.85 18.53 -0.40
C LEU A 77 -7.74 17.85 -1.24
N GLY A 78 -7.81 17.96 -2.56
CA GLY A 78 -6.86 17.36 -3.48
C GLY A 78 -5.63 18.22 -3.74
N THR A 79 -4.82 17.77 -4.70
CA THR A 79 -3.58 18.42 -5.15
C THR A 79 -3.72 19.09 -6.51
N GLN A 80 -4.96 19.25 -6.98
CA GLN A 80 -5.31 19.65 -8.35
C GLN A 80 -4.83 18.61 -9.39
N GLY A 81 -4.80 17.33 -9.01
CA GLY A 81 -4.32 16.24 -9.85
C GLY A 81 -2.79 16.17 -10.00
N ARG A 82 -2.02 17.06 -9.35
CA ARG A 82 -0.56 17.12 -9.52
C ARG A 82 0.11 15.83 -9.02
N LEU A 83 -0.35 15.30 -7.88
CA LEU A 83 0.20 14.08 -7.31
C LEU A 83 -0.09 12.87 -8.21
N VAL A 84 -1.34 12.71 -8.66
CA VAL A 84 -1.74 11.62 -9.56
C VAL A 84 -0.98 11.66 -10.89
N LYS A 85 -0.84 12.84 -11.51
CA LYS A 85 -0.07 13.00 -12.76
C LYS A 85 1.41 12.64 -12.58
N ALA A 86 2.02 13.06 -11.47
CA ALA A 86 3.41 12.74 -11.15
C ALA A 86 3.60 11.25 -10.87
N TYR A 87 2.68 10.62 -10.13
CA TYR A 87 2.70 9.19 -9.84
C TYR A 87 2.52 8.36 -11.12
N ALA A 88 1.59 8.74 -12.01
CA ALA A 88 1.39 8.07 -13.29
C ALA A 88 2.65 8.10 -14.16
N THR A 89 3.31 9.25 -14.27
CA THR A 89 4.57 9.42 -15.01
C THR A 89 5.70 8.57 -14.41
N PHE A 90 5.81 8.57 -13.08
CA PHE A 90 6.76 7.74 -12.35
C PHE A 90 6.51 6.24 -12.64
N LEU A 91 5.26 5.79 -12.59
CA LEU A 91 4.90 4.39 -12.76
C LEU A 91 5.14 3.92 -14.20
N GLN A 92 4.82 4.76 -15.20
CA GLN A 92 5.15 4.48 -16.60
C GLN A 92 6.66 4.31 -16.79
N SER A 93 7.46 5.18 -16.17
CA SER A 93 8.93 5.07 -16.21
C SER A 93 9.42 3.78 -15.54
N LEU A 94 8.87 3.44 -14.37
CA LEU A 94 9.21 2.24 -13.61
C LEU A 94 8.85 0.95 -14.35
N ARG A 95 7.75 0.94 -15.12
CA ARG A 95 7.27 -0.22 -15.88
C ARG A 95 7.66 -0.22 -17.36
N SER A 96 8.50 0.73 -17.79
CA SER A 96 8.93 0.86 -19.19
C SER A 96 9.83 -0.27 -19.68
N GLY A 97 10.54 -0.97 -18.77
CA GLY A 97 11.57 -1.96 -19.13
C GLY A 97 12.80 -1.35 -19.82
N GLN A 98 13.00 -0.02 -19.70
CA GLN A 98 14.12 0.67 -20.38
C GLN A 98 15.33 0.91 -19.46
N ALA A 99 15.14 0.77 -18.15
CA ALA A 99 16.18 1.06 -17.16
C ALA A 99 16.13 0.07 -15.99
N GLN A 100 17.30 -0.29 -15.46
CA GLN A 100 17.41 -1.09 -14.25
C GLN A 100 16.99 -0.32 -12.98
N ALA A 101 17.07 1.01 -13.01
CA ALA A 101 16.59 1.87 -11.94
C ALA A 101 16.19 3.26 -12.48
N ILE A 102 15.22 3.90 -11.82
CA ILE A 102 14.76 5.26 -12.17
C ILE A 102 14.97 6.26 -11.04
N ASN A 103 15.03 7.54 -11.40
CA ASN A 103 15.16 8.64 -10.46
C ASN A 103 13.78 9.20 -10.09
N PRO A 104 13.36 9.17 -8.81
CA PRO A 104 12.03 9.62 -8.38
C PRO A 104 11.93 11.14 -8.14
N LEU A 105 12.97 11.94 -8.48
CA LEU A 105 13.02 13.38 -8.16
C LEU A 105 11.75 14.18 -8.54
N PRO A 106 11.14 14.03 -9.73
CA PRO A 106 9.91 14.75 -10.06
C PRO A 106 8.76 14.44 -9.10
N LEU A 107 8.59 13.15 -8.75
CA LEU A 107 7.57 12.72 -7.80
C LEU A 107 7.91 13.19 -6.38
N LYS A 108 9.17 13.08 -5.94
CA LYS A 108 9.63 13.58 -4.63
C LYS A 108 9.33 15.07 -4.48
N PHE A 109 9.57 15.86 -5.53
CA PHE A 109 9.31 17.30 -5.51
C PHE A 109 7.83 17.60 -5.30
N VAL A 110 6.94 16.92 -6.04
CA VAL A 110 5.49 17.08 -5.86
C VAL A 110 5.05 16.66 -4.46
N ILE A 111 5.52 15.51 -3.96
CA ILE A 111 5.24 15.07 -2.58
C ILE A 111 5.69 16.14 -1.58
N GLY A 112 6.89 16.70 -1.73
CA GLY A 112 7.42 17.74 -0.84
C GLY A 112 6.66 19.06 -0.86
N GLN A 113 5.94 19.38 -1.94
CA GLN A 113 5.08 20.57 -2.01
C GLN A 113 3.83 20.45 -1.14
N PHE A 114 3.24 19.26 -1.08
CA PHE A 114 1.98 19.01 -0.37
C PHE A 114 2.17 18.41 1.02
N ALA A 115 3.30 17.75 1.25
CA ALA A 115 3.73 17.25 2.55
C ALA A 115 5.16 17.73 2.83
N PRO A 116 5.34 18.99 3.29
CA PRO A 116 6.65 19.60 3.53
C PRO A 116 7.58 18.79 4.45
N ARG A 117 7.01 17.95 5.33
CA ARG A 117 7.77 17.03 6.18
C ARG A 117 8.70 16.10 5.38
N PHE A 118 8.34 15.72 4.16
CA PHE A 118 9.15 14.85 3.28
C PHE A 118 10.10 15.61 2.35
N ASN A 119 10.18 16.94 2.46
CA ASN A 119 11.02 17.75 1.57
C ASN A 119 12.51 17.60 1.91
N GLY A 120 12.84 17.37 3.18
CA GLY A 120 14.20 17.21 3.66
C GLY A 120 14.87 15.88 3.25
N TYR A 121 16.01 15.64 3.87
CA TYR A 121 16.80 14.41 3.78
C TYR A 121 16.83 13.66 5.12
N ALA A 122 15.80 13.85 5.95
CA ALA A 122 15.65 13.09 7.19
C ALA A 122 15.09 11.69 6.88
N GLN A 123 15.28 10.76 7.81
CA GLN A 123 14.57 9.48 7.77
C GLN A 123 13.11 9.70 8.19
N HIS A 124 12.21 8.95 7.56
CA HIS A 124 10.76 9.02 7.81
C HIS A 124 10.17 7.61 7.82
N ASP A 125 8.95 7.50 8.33
CA ASP A 125 8.18 6.27 8.27
C ASP A 125 7.59 6.07 6.86
N SER A 126 7.80 4.88 6.29
CA SER A 126 7.21 4.47 5.01
C SER A 126 5.69 4.36 5.05
N GLN A 127 5.12 4.01 6.21
CA GLN A 127 3.67 3.91 6.39
C GLN A 127 3.03 5.29 6.34
N GLU A 128 3.68 6.29 6.93
CA GLU A 128 3.20 7.68 6.91
C GLU A 128 3.12 8.21 5.47
N LEU A 129 4.18 7.95 4.67
CA LEU A 129 4.15 8.33 3.26
C LEU A 129 3.09 7.56 2.48
N THR A 130 2.92 6.27 2.75
CA THR A 130 1.90 5.45 2.07
C THR A 130 0.50 5.99 2.35
N ALA A 131 0.20 6.34 3.60
CA ALA A 131 -1.06 6.96 3.98
C ALA A 131 -1.28 8.28 3.23
N PHE A 132 -0.27 9.15 3.19
CA PHE A 132 -0.34 10.41 2.44
C PHE A 132 -0.58 10.19 0.94
N LEU A 133 0.10 9.23 0.32
CA LEU A 133 -0.07 8.93 -1.10
C LEU A 133 -1.48 8.42 -1.40
N LEU A 134 -2.00 7.49 -0.59
CA LEU A 134 -3.34 6.94 -0.76
C LEU A 134 -4.42 8.01 -0.59
N ASP A 135 -4.30 8.86 0.44
CA ASP A 135 -5.21 9.96 0.70
C ASP A 135 -5.17 11.01 -0.42
N GLY A 136 -3.98 11.48 -0.80
CA GLY A 136 -3.82 12.46 -1.87
C GLY A 136 -4.28 11.94 -3.23
N MET A 137 -4.02 10.68 -3.56
CA MET A 137 -4.55 10.05 -4.78
C MET A 137 -6.07 9.84 -4.70
N HIS A 138 -6.61 9.54 -3.52
CA HIS A 138 -8.05 9.41 -3.33
C HIS A 138 -8.74 10.74 -3.64
N GLU A 139 -8.26 11.84 -3.05
CA GLU A 139 -8.85 13.16 -3.23
C GLU A 139 -8.70 13.66 -4.68
N ASP A 140 -7.55 13.45 -5.30
CA ASP A 140 -7.34 13.79 -6.72
C ASP A 140 -8.21 12.96 -7.67
N LEU A 141 -8.63 11.74 -7.30
CA LEU A 141 -9.44 10.83 -8.14
C LEU A 141 -10.89 10.70 -7.62
N ASN A 142 -11.31 11.57 -6.71
CA ASN A 142 -12.65 11.49 -6.14
C ASN A 142 -13.69 11.93 -7.19
N ARG A 143 -14.47 10.95 -7.66
CA ARG A 143 -15.53 11.10 -8.67
C ARG A 143 -16.71 11.94 -8.14
N ILE A 144 -16.80 12.16 -6.83
CA ILE A 144 -17.83 13.01 -6.23
C ILE A 144 -17.37 14.48 -6.25
N THR A 145 -18.05 15.29 -7.05
CA THR A 145 -17.85 16.74 -7.15
C THR A 145 -18.86 17.52 -6.29
N GLU A 146 -18.58 18.79 -5.98
CA GLU A 146 -19.55 19.68 -5.30
C GLU A 146 -20.89 19.76 -6.05
N THR A 147 -20.86 19.76 -7.39
CA THR A 147 -22.07 19.67 -8.22
C THR A 147 -22.88 18.38 -7.98
N THR A 148 -22.20 17.27 -7.72
CA THR A 148 -22.84 15.98 -7.42
C THR A 148 -23.41 15.94 -6.00
N LYS A 149 -22.83 16.70 -5.06
CA LYS A 149 -23.33 16.81 -3.68
C LYS A 149 -24.63 17.60 -3.63
N ASN A 150 -24.66 18.79 -4.23
CA ASN A 150 -25.85 19.65 -4.23
C ASN A 150 -27.09 18.97 -4.82
N ASN A 151 -26.92 18.19 -5.89
CA ASN A 151 -28.03 17.45 -6.51
C ASN A 151 -28.59 16.31 -5.62
N LYS A 152 -27.84 15.86 -4.60
CA LYS A 152 -28.26 14.77 -3.69
C LYS A 152 -28.85 15.29 -2.37
N GLU A 153 -28.56 16.53 -2.00
CA GLU A 153 -29.01 17.13 -0.73
C GLU A 153 -30.48 17.57 -0.76
N GLU A 154 -31.07 17.74 -1.94
CA GLU A 154 -32.50 18.09 -2.08
C GLU A 154 -33.45 16.95 -1.63
N ASP A 155 -32.97 15.70 -1.50
CA ASP A 155 -33.80 14.52 -1.24
C ASP A 155 -33.71 13.95 0.20
N SER A 156 -32.85 14.47 1.08
CA SER A 156 -32.59 13.82 2.39
C SER A 156 -32.48 14.77 3.58
N ASN A 157 -33.61 15.38 3.97
CA ASN A 157 -33.77 16.10 5.25
C ASN A 157 -33.98 15.17 6.47
N VAL A 158 -33.25 14.06 6.56
CA VAL A 158 -33.26 13.19 7.75
C VAL A 158 -31.84 12.76 8.09
N CYS A 159 -31.20 13.51 8.98
CA CYS A 159 -29.93 13.14 9.60
C CYS A 159 -30.21 12.11 10.72
N ASN A 160 -30.37 10.85 10.34
CA ASN A 160 -30.28 9.74 11.29
C ASN A 160 -28.87 9.15 11.21
N GLU A 161 -28.23 8.90 12.35
CA GLU A 161 -27.01 8.11 12.38
C GLU A 161 -27.26 6.73 11.73
N PRO A 162 -26.34 6.25 10.87
CA PRO A 162 -26.54 5.00 10.16
C PRO A 162 -26.65 3.85 11.15
N LYS A 163 -27.76 3.11 11.09
CA LYS A 163 -28.03 2.02 12.05
C LYS A 163 -27.31 0.73 11.67
N THR A 164 -26.87 0.63 10.43
CA THR A 164 -26.25 -0.58 9.87
C THR A 164 -24.93 -0.27 9.16
N ALA A 165 -24.05 -1.28 9.08
CA ALA A 165 -22.79 -1.21 8.36
C ALA A 165 -22.99 -0.79 6.89
N SER A 166 -23.96 -1.41 6.21
CA SER A 166 -24.30 -1.14 4.81
C SER A 166 -24.77 0.30 4.59
N GLU A 167 -25.58 0.85 5.50
CA GLU A 167 -26.03 2.24 5.42
C GLU A 167 -24.86 3.21 5.61
N ALA A 168 -24.00 2.97 6.61
CA ALA A 168 -22.81 3.78 6.84
C ALA A 168 -21.87 3.75 5.63
N TRP A 169 -21.69 2.60 5.00
CA TRP A 169 -20.87 2.47 3.80
C TRP A 169 -21.47 3.19 2.59
N ARG A 170 -22.80 3.11 2.42
CA ARG A 170 -23.51 3.85 1.39
C ARG A 170 -23.33 5.36 1.56
N LEU A 171 -23.50 5.88 2.78
CA LEU A 171 -23.28 7.30 3.10
C LEU A 171 -21.81 7.71 2.90
N TYR A 172 -20.87 6.83 3.23
CA TYR A 172 -19.45 7.05 2.97
C TYR A 172 -19.17 7.17 1.46
N LYS A 173 -19.68 6.23 0.64
CA LYS A 173 -19.54 6.25 -0.82
C LYS A 173 -20.24 7.41 -1.52
N GLN A 174 -21.21 8.05 -0.88
CA GLN A 174 -21.83 9.27 -1.43
C GLN A 174 -20.86 10.47 -1.45
N ARG A 175 -19.84 10.47 -0.59
CA ARG A 175 -18.82 11.53 -0.50
C ARG A 175 -17.46 11.10 -1.04
N ASN A 176 -17.17 9.80 -1.00
CA ASN A 176 -15.87 9.24 -1.33
C ASN A 176 -16.02 8.13 -2.37
N ASN A 177 -15.67 8.41 -3.62
CA ASN A 177 -15.72 7.40 -4.68
C ASN A 177 -14.51 7.55 -5.59
N SER A 178 -13.53 6.66 -5.44
CA SER A 178 -12.37 6.59 -6.31
C SER A 178 -11.81 5.17 -6.35
N ILE A 179 -10.88 4.90 -7.27
CA ILE A 179 -10.16 3.62 -7.33
C ILE A 179 -9.47 3.26 -6.00
N ILE A 180 -9.05 4.26 -5.22
CA ILE A 180 -8.42 4.03 -3.91
C ILE A 180 -9.44 3.46 -2.91
N VAL A 181 -10.67 4.00 -2.92
CA VAL A 181 -11.77 3.45 -2.09
C VAL A 181 -12.08 2.02 -2.50
N ASP A 182 -12.10 1.75 -3.81
CA ASP A 182 -12.46 0.44 -4.35
C ASP A 182 -11.42 -0.64 -4.01
N LEU A 183 -10.14 -0.28 -3.89
CA LEU A 183 -9.04 -1.22 -3.66
C LEU A 183 -8.58 -1.34 -2.20
N PHE A 184 -8.53 -0.22 -1.47
CA PHE A 184 -7.88 -0.16 -0.17
C PHE A 184 -8.84 0.07 0.99
N HIS A 185 -10.04 0.60 0.74
CA HIS A 185 -10.91 0.96 1.84
C HIS A 185 -11.77 -0.21 2.31
N GLY A 186 -11.69 -0.48 3.61
CA GLY A 186 -12.59 -1.37 4.33
C GLY A 186 -13.45 -0.60 5.34
N GLN A 187 -14.21 -1.33 6.15
CA GLN A 187 -15.04 -0.77 7.20
C GLN A 187 -14.85 -1.53 8.52
N MET A 188 -14.68 -0.80 9.61
CA MET A 188 -14.53 -1.33 10.97
C MET A 188 -15.75 -0.98 11.83
N LYS A 189 -16.16 -1.91 12.69
CA LYS A 189 -17.21 -1.67 13.69
C LYS A 189 -16.57 -1.31 15.04
N SER A 190 -16.65 -0.04 15.40
CA SER A 190 -16.20 0.50 16.68
C SER A 190 -17.34 0.40 17.70
N THR A 191 -17.15 -0.32 18.81
CA THR A 191 -18.14 -0.41 19.90
C THR A 191 -17.56 0.20 21.17
N LEU A 192 -18.14 1.31 21.63
CA LEU A 192 -17.76 1.99 22.85
C LEU A 192 -18.80 1.73 23.92
N SER A 193 -18.38 1.17 25.06
CA SER A 193 -19.22 0.95 26.22
C SER A 193 -18.80 1.88 27.36
N CYS A 194 -19.71 2.73 27.82
CA CYS A 194 -19.44 3.58 28.97
C CYS A 194 -19.47 2.78 30.27
N ASN A 195 -18.39 2.79 31.03
CA ASN A 195 -18.29 2.01 32.27
C ASN A 195 -19.19 2.54 33.40
N VAL A 196 -19.62 3.80 33.32
CA VAL A 196 -20.48 4.47 34.32
C VAL A 196 -21.96 4.27 34.01
N CYS A 197 -22.43 4.74 32.84
CA CYS A 197 -23.86 4.71 32.49
C CYS A 197 -24.29 3.47 31.71
N LYS A 198 -23.36 2.57 31.36
CA LYS A 198 -23.58 1.36 30.56
C LYS A 198 -24.15 1.59 29.16
N ASN A 199 -24.18 2.85 28.69
CA ASN A 199 -24.57 3.15 27.32
C ASN A 199 -23.54 2.56 26.34
N VAL A 200 -24.05 1.94 25.28
CA VAL A 200 -23.23 1.36 24.21
C VAL A 200 -23.45 2.18 22.94
N SER A 201 -22.36 2.72 22.41
CA SER A 201 -22.34 3.43 21.12
C SER A 201 -21.62 2.56 20.10
N ILE A 202 -22.24 2.39 18.93
CA ILE A 202 -21.68 1.61 17.83
C ILE A 202 -21.50 2.56 16.64
N LYS A 203 -20.31 2.56 16.06
CA LYS A 203 -19.97 3.33 14.86
C LYS A 203 -19.33 2.43 13.82
N TYR A 204 -19.58 2.71 12.55
CA TYR A 204 -18.96 2.02 11.43
C TYR A 204 -18.04 2.98 10.68
N ASP A 205 -16.74 2.81 10.86
CA ASP A 205 -15.71 3.74 10.37
C ASP A 205 -14.97 3.13 9.17
N PRO A 206 -14.78 3.88 8.07
CA PRO A 206 -13.92 3.45 6.98
C PRO A 206 -12.44 3.42 7.43
N PHE A 207 -11.65 2.51 6.86
CA PHE A 207 -10.20 2.49 7.06
C PHE A 207 -9.50 2.16 5.74
N CYS A 208 -8.26 2.64 5.56
CA CYS A 208 -7.43 2.33 4.37
C CYS A 208 -6.23 1.43 4.69
N PHE A 209 -5.90 1.24 5.97
CA PHE A 209 -4.90 0.30 6.47
C PHE A 209 -5.24 -0.10 7.91
N LEU A 210 -4.65 -1.21 8.38
CA LEU A 210 -4.81 -1.71 9.74
C LEU A 210 -3.46 -1.68 10.46
N SER A 211 -3.36 -0.89 11.53
CA SER A 211 -2.21 -0.91 12.43
C SER A 211 -2.42 -2.00 13.47
N VAL A 212 -1.62 -3.05 13.42
CA VAL A 212 -1.73 -4.19 14.33
C VAL A 212 -0.67 -4.08 15.42
N PRO A 213 -1.04 -4.06 16.72
CA PRO A 213 -0.08 -4.00 17.80
C PRO A 213 0.69 -5.32 17.93
N ILE A 214 1.97 -5.23 18.27
CA ILE A 214 2.80 -6.40 18.59
C ILE A 214 2.48 -6.88 20.01
N PRO A 215 2.23 -8.18 20.26
CA PRO A 215 1.99 -8.71 21.59
C PRO A 215 3.15 -8.44 22.58
N SER A 216 2.82 -8.09 23.82
CA SER A 216 3.79 -7.65 24.84
C SER A 216 4.87 -8.70 25.17
N ASN A 217 4.55 -9.99 25.07
CA ASN A 217 5.49 -11.07 25.36
C ASN A 217 6.66 -11.14 24.34
N GLU A 218 6.50 -10.55 23.15
CA GLU A 218 7.55 -10.46 22.13
C GLU A 218 8.33 -9.14 22.23
N GLN A 219 7.72 -8.09 22.79
CA GLN A 219 8.39 -6.81 22.99
C GLN A 219 9.57 -6.95 23.96
N GLU A 220 9.43 -7.72 25.04
CA GLU A 220 10.51 -8.00 26.01
C GLU A 220 11.73 -8.71 25.37
N ALA A 221 11.50 -9.60 24.39
CA ALA A 221 12.58 -10.30 23.68
C ALA A 221 13.32 -9.40 22.69
N MET A 222 12.62 -8.46 22.03
CA MET A 222 13.24 -7.49 21.12
C MET A 222 14.10 -6.45 21.86
N PHE A 223 13.67 -5.99 23.04
CA PHE A 223 14.48 -5.08 23.86
C PHE A 223 15.69 -5.75 24.51
N SER A 224 15.60 -7.05 24.83
CA SER A 224 16.74 -7.82 25.36
C SER A 224 17.86 -7.99 24.32
N SER A 225 17.51 -8.11 23.04
CA SER A 225 18.44 -8.31 21.93
C SER A 225 19.25 -7.05 21.55
N GLN A 226 18.78 -5.86 21.94
CA GLN A 226 19.52 -4.59 21.72
C GLN A 226 20.50 -4.26 22.86
N ASN A 227 20.41 -4.94 24.00
CA ASN A 227 21.31 -4.74 25.13
C ASN A 227 22.58 -5.59 25.06
N GLU A 228 22.61 -6.66 24.25
CA GLU A 228 23.81 -7.51 24.08
C GLU A 228 24.85 -6.88 23.14
N SER A 229 24.44 -6.05 22.18
CA SER A 229 25.36 -5.35 21.27
C SER A 229 26.03 -4.11 21.90
N THR A 230 25.56 -3.66 23.06
CA THR A 230 26.13 -2.51 23.81
C THR A 230 27.14 -2.91 24.88
N GLN A 231 27.31 -4.22 25.18
CA GLN A 231 28.23 -4.69 26.22
C GLN A 231 29.68 -4.93 25.77
N LEU A 232 30.00 -4.79 24.48
CA LEU A 232 31.37 -4.99 23.99
C LEU A 232 32.22 -3.70 23.87
N ASN A 233 31.68 -2.50 24.18
CA ASN A 233 32.37 -1.24 23.91
C ASN A 233 32.54 -0.27 25.09
N ASN A 234 32.28 -0.67 26.34
CA ASN A 234 32.41 0.24 27.49
C ASN A 234 33.19 -0.38 28.66
N GLU A 235 34.44 -0.72 28.43
CA GLU A 235 35.46 -0.67 29.49
C GLU A 235 36.48 0.40 29.10
N GLU A 236 36.17 1.67 29.40
CA GLU A 236 37.14 2.65 29.91
C GLU A 236 36.45 3.99 30.21
N ASN A 237 36.86 4.58 31.32
CA ASN A 237 36.56 5.93 31.83
C ASN A 237 35.29 6.08 32.67
N GLY A 238 35.49 6.00 33.99
CA GLY A 238 34.52 6.43 34.99
C GLY A 238 34.43 7.95 35.11
N PHE A 239 33.20 8.44 35.32
CA PHE A 239 32.89 9.58 36.18
C PHE A 239 31.36 9.68 36.39
N GLY A 240 30.93 9.91 37.63
CA GLY A 240 29.66 10.58 37.98
C GLY A 240 28.35 9.81 37.79
N LYS A 241 27.84 9.22 38.88
CA LYS A 241 26.42 8.82 39.02
C LYS A 241 25.56 10.07 39.22
N GLU A 242 24.49 10.21 38.45
CA GLU A 242 23.28 10.93 38.91
C GLU A 242 22.02 10.11 38.57
N SER A 243 21.34 9.73 39.63
CA SER A 243 20.10 8.96 39.62
C SER A 243 18.91 9.88 39.35
N LEU A 244 18.13 9.60 38.31
CA LEU A 244 16.76 10.10 38.18
C LEU A 244 15.82 8.89 38.22
N SER A 245 15.28 8.65 39.42
CA SER A 245 14.20 7.70 39.68
C SER A 245 12.89 8.22 39.10
N LEU A 246 12.30 7.51 38.15
CA LEU A 246 10.88 7.62 37.82
C LEU A 246 10.09 6.53 38.58
N PRO A 247 8.88 6.83 39.07
CA PRO A 247 8.17 5.95 39.98
C PRO A 247 7.64 4.69 39.28
N ILE A 248 7.91 3.54 39.91
CA ILE A 248 7.31 2.24 39.59
C ILE A 248 5.84 2.31 39.97
N ILE A 249 4.93 2.20 39.00
CA ILE A 249 3.51 1.95 39.26
C ILE A 249 3.32 0.43 39.29
N ASP A 250 2.80 -0.02 40.42
CA ASP A 250 2.70 -1.40 40.90
C ASP A 250 1.90 -2.32 39.95
N ALA A 251 2.45 -3.50 39.65
CA ALA A 251 1.96 -4.45 38.63
C ALA A 251 0.85 -5.39 39.13
N GLN A 252 0.12 -5.04 40.19
CA GLN A 252 -0.82 -5.96 40.84
C GLN A 252 -2.32 -5.77 40.49
N SER A 253 -2.69 -4.86 39.59
CA SER A 253 -4.11 -4.59 39.24
C SER A 253 -4.61 -5.28 37.95
N CYS A 254 -3.73 -5.85 37.12
CA CYS A 254 -4.10 -6.32 35.79
C CYS A 254 -4.35 -7.84 35.64
N SER A 255 -4.53 -8.59 36.73
CA SER A 255 -4.83 -10.04 36.63
C SER A 255 -6.31 -10.41 36.48
N ASN A 256 -7.25 -9.47 36.65
CA ASN A 256 -8.69 -9.82 36.63
C ASN A 256 -9.42 -9.58 35.30
N ALA A 257 -8.73 -9.12 34.25
CA ALA A 257 -9.36 -8.88 32.93
C ALA A 257 -9.23 -10.05 31.94
N VAL A 258 -8.29 -10.98 32.16
CA VAL A 258 -7.94 -12.03 31.18
C VAL A 258 -8.89 -13.24 31.24
N SER A 259 -9.62 -13.45 32.34
CA SER A 259 -10.49 -14.64 32.48
C SER A 259 -11.86 -14.52 31.80
N SER A 260 -12.26 -13.35 31.27
CA SER A 260 -13.59 -13.18 30.67
C SER A 260 -13.62 -13.27 29.13
N MET A 261 -12.46 -13.42 28.45
CA MET A 261 -12.40 -13.46 26.98
C MET A 261 -12.34 -14.88 26.39
N GLN A 262 -12.25 -15.94 27.21
CA GLN A 262 -12.10 -17.31 26.73
C GLN A 262 -13.42 -18.11 26.57
N SER A 263 -14.59 -17.53 26.87
CA SER A 263 -15.88 -18.26 26.80
C SER A 263 -16.75 -17.99 25.58
N SER A 264 -16.32 -17.14 24.63
CA SER A 264 -17.17 -16.77 23.47
C SER A 264 -16.63 -17.21 22.10
N SER A 265 -15.50 -17.93 22.05
CA SER A 265 -14.90 -18.43 20.81
C SER A 265 -15.36 -19.84 20.47
N SER A 266 -16.66 -20.02 20.30
CA SER A 266 -17.21 -21.21 19.64
C SER A 266 -18.56 -20.85 19.05
N ASN A 267 -18.53 -20.32 17.82
CA ASN A 267 -19.45 -20.64 16.71
C ASN A 267 -19.34 -19.59 15.59
N LEU A 268 -19.37 -20.11 14.35
CA LEU A 268 -19.64 -19.44 13.07
C LEU A 268 -18.46 -18.82 12.30
N ILE A 269 -17.83 -19.66 11.48
CA ILE A 269 -17.40 -19.28 10.13
C ILE A 269 -17.87 -20.40 9.19
N ASP A 270 -18.87 -20.13 8.34
CA ASP A 270 -19.20 -20.96 7.19
C ASP A 270 -19.32 -20.02 5.98
N TYR A 271 -18.36 -20.12 5.06
CA TYR A 271 -18.32 -19.35 3.81
C TYR A 271 -18.88 -20.23 2.69
N SER A 272 -20.13 -20.00 2.29
CA SER A 272 -20.69 -20.58 1.07
C SER A 272 -20.62 -19.57 -0.08
N TYR A 273 -19.69 -19.81 -1.01
CA TYR A 273 -19.65 -19.16 -2.33
C TYR A 273 -20.73 -19.77 -3.24
N GLY A 274 -21.72 -18.97 -3.63
CA GLY A 274 -22.67 -19.33 -4.69
C GLY A 274 -22.20 -18.82 -6.05
N PHE A 275 -21.73 -19.72 -6.90
CA PHE A 275 -21.60 -19.50 -8.34
C PHE A 275 -23.01 -19.52 -8.96
N LEU A 276 -23.41 -18.42 -9.61
CA LEU A 276 -24.54 -18.40 -10.54
C LEU A 276 -23.98 -18.59 -11.95
N SER A 277 -24.30 -19.75 -12.53
CA SER A 277 -24.33 -20.03 -13.97
C SER A 277 -25.66 -19.58 -14.56
#